data_AF-A0AAD4T5P9-F1
#
_entry.id   AF-A0AAD4T5P9-F1
#
_cell.length_a   1.000
_cell.length_b   1.000
_cell.length_c   1.000
_cell.angle_alpha   90.00
_cell.angle_beta   90.00
_cell.angle_gamma   90.00
#
_symmetry.space_group_name_H-M   'P 1'
#
loop_
_entity.id
_entity.type
_entity.pdbx_description
1 polymer ?
#
loop_
_entity_poly.entity_id
_entity_poly.type
_entity_poly.pdbx_seq_one_letter_code
_entity_poly.pdbx_strand_id
1 'polypeptide(L)'
;MYDIDQMETLLNFLELSPNLESLIIDQVNFTGNGSGHVSTFKVVPSCLVVSLKSIEIRKFNGYLEMVKYVLMHGRVLQMVIIETYYSVDPTDRRYNNKRYNKKNIEAKRVEALNKSLMTILRQTPWASAGCVIKFLSS
;
A
#
# COMPACT_ATOMS: atom_id res chain seq x y z
N MET A 1 2.93 -3.71 -19.08
CA MET A 1 4.31 -3.92 -18.61
C MET A 1 4.75 -2.64 -17.91
N TYR A 2 4.07 -2.25 -16.82
CA TYR A 2 4.16 -0.89 -16.24
C TYR A 2 4.55 -0.87 -14.74
N ASP A 3 4.63 -2.03 -14.06
CA ASP A 3 4.78 -2.05 -12.59
C ASP A 3 6.22 -2.13 -12.09
N ILE A 4 7.14 -2.69 -12.88
CA ILE A 4 8.57 -2.74 -12.52
C ILE A 4 9.14 -1.33 -12.47
N ASP A 5 8.80 -0.50 -13.45
CA ASP A 5 9.33 0.86 -13.60
C ASP A 5 8.94 1.78 -12.43
N GLN A 6 7.72 1.64 -11.90
CA GLN A 6 7.27 2.44 -10.75
C GLN A 6 7.97 2.02 -9.45
N MET A 7 8.15 0.72 -9.23
CA MET A 7 8.86 0.22 -8.06
C MET A 7 10.35 0.57 -8.12
N GLU A 8 10.98 0.45 -9.29
CA GLU A 8 12.37 0.86 -9.52
C GLU A 8 12.56 2.37 -9.28
N THR A 9 11.66 3.21 -9.80
CA THR A 9 11.68 4.66 -9.55
C THR A 9 11.60 4.98 -8.07
N LEU A 10 10.73 4.29 -7.33
CA LEU A 10 10.61 4.46 -5.89
C LEU A 10 11.88 4.02 -5.15
N LEU A 11 12.44 2.86 -5.48
CA LEU A 11 13.66 2.38 -4.84
C LEU A 11 14.84 3.32 -5.10
N ASN A 12 14.99 3.82 -6.32
CA ASN A 12 15.99 4.83 -6.66
C ASN A 12 15.78 6.11 -5.82
N PHE A 13 14.54 6.57 -5.66
CA PHE A 13 14.22 7.71 -4.80
C PHE A 13 14.62 7.45 -3.33
N LEU A 14 14.32 6.26 -2.80
CA LEU A 14 14.67 5.87 -1.43
C LEU A 14 16.19 5.78 -1.24
N GLU A 15 16.94 5.28 -2.23
CA GLU A 15 18.40 5.23 -2.19
C GLU A 15 19.03 6.62 -2.18
N LEU A 16 18.48 7.55 -2.96
CA LEU A 16 18.93 8.95 -3.00
C LEU A 16 18.54 9.74 -1.75
N SER A 17 17.70 9.18 -0.89
CA SER A 17 17.14 9.85 0.29
C SER A 17 17.49 9.11 1.59
N PRO A 18 18.77 8.97 1.96
CA PRO A 18 19.20 8.11 3.09
C PRO A 18 18.66 8.54 4.46
N ASN A 19 18.29 9.81 4.62
CA ASN A 19 17.75 10.38 5.86
C ASN A 19 16.22 10.52 5.84
N LEU A 20 15.53 9.94 4.85
CA LEU A 20 14.09 10.06 4.71
C LEU A 20 13.38 9.41 5.91
N GLU A 21 12.67 10.21 6.70
CA GLU A 21 11.92 9.71 7.86
C GLU A 21 10.47 9.35 7.55
N SER A 22 9.85 10.05 6.59
CA SER A 22 8.46 9.84 6.23
C SER A 22 8.25 9.96 4.73
N LEU A 23 7.46 9.05 4.18
CA LEU A 23 7.10 9.04 2.77
C LEU A 23 5.59 9.05 2.58
N ILE A 24 5.08 9.92 1.72
CA ILE A 24 3.69 9.93 1.29
C ILE A 24 3.68 9.69 -0.22
N ILE A 25 2.88 8.71 -0.66
CA ILE A 25 2.70 8.39 -2.08
C ILE A 25 1.23 8.60 -2.40
N ASP A 26 0.94 9.61 -3.24
CA ASP A 26 -0.41 9.86 -3.74
C ASP A 26 -0.63 9.18 -5.08
N GLN A 27 -1.85 8.68 -5.31
CA GLN A 27 -2.31 8.05 -6.56
C GLN A 27 -1.41 6.93 -7.04
N VAL A 28 -1.44 5.85 -6.26
CA VAL A 28 -0.78 4.62 -6.63
C VAL A 28 -1.64 3.85 -7.65
N ASN A 29 -1.35 4.05 -8.94
CA ASN A 29 -1.88 3.25 -10.04
C ASN A 29 -0.89 2.14 -10.43
N PHE A 30 -0.63 1.23 -9.49
CA PHE A 30 -0.01 -0.05 -9.86
C PHE A 30 -1.09 -0.84 -10.62
N THR A 31 -0.90 -1.05 -11.91
CA THR A 31 -1.98 -1.49 -12.83
C THR A 31 -1.78 -2.89 -13.37
N GLY A 32 -0.73 -3.60 -13.00
CA GLY A 32 -0.50 -4.91 -13.58
C GLY A 32 -0.69 -6.10 -12.67
N ASN A 33 -0.93 -7.20 -13.38
CA ASN A 33 -0.99 -8.58 -12.94
C ASN A 33 0.42 -9.15 -12.68
N GLY A 34 1.39 -8.29 -12.37
CA GLY A 34 2.80 -8.62 -12.36
C GLY A 34 3.14 -9.55 -11.21
N SER A 35 3.53 -10.78 -11.54
CA SER A 35 4.20 -11.74 -10.64
C SER A 35 5.63 -11.30 -10.28
N GLY A 36 5.89 -9.99 -10.25
CA GLY A 36 7.19 -9.42 -9.94
C GLY A 36 7.47 -9.61 -8.47
N HIS A 37 8.08 -10.74 -8.14
CA HIS A 37 8.46 -11.08 -6.78
C HIS A 37 9.36 -9.99 -6.18
N VAL A 38 9.04 -9.52 -4.95
CA VAL A 38 9.93 -8.73 -4.06
C VAL A 38 11.40 -9.18 -4.17
N SER A 39 11.60 -10.49 -4.37
CA SER A 39 12.87 -11.20 -4.51
C SER A 39 13.81 -10.68 -5.61
N THR A 40 13.35 -9.88 -6.58
CA THR A 40 14.23 -9.36 -7.65
C THR A 40 15.04 -8.13 -7.24
N PHE A 41 14.64 -7.42 -6.19
CA PHE A 41 15.33 -6.21 -5.74
C PHE A 41 16.47 -6.57 -4.81
N LYS A 42 17.70 -6.49 -5.32
CA LYS A 42 18.92 -6.92 -4.59
C LYS A 42 19.43 -5.92 -3.56
N VAL A 43 19.10 -4.64 -3.72
CA VAL A 43 19.58 -3.57 -2.83
C VAL A 43 18.44 -3.11 -1.94
N VAL A 44 18.75 -2.96 -0.65
CA VAL A 44 17.84 -2.38 0.33
C VAL A 44 18.25 -0.92 0.56
N PRO A 45 17.41 0.06 0.21
CA PRO A 45 17.67 1.46 0.49
C PRO A 45 18.01 1.69 1.96
N SER A 46 19.07 2.44 2.23
CA SER A 46 19.58 2.66 3.59
C SER A 46 18.52 3.28 4.51
N CYS A 47 17.68 4.17 3.99
CA CYS A 47 16.62 4.82 4.76
C CYS A 47 15.65 3.83 5.39
N LEU A 48 15.32 2.70 4.75
CA LEU A 48 14.48 1.65 5.33
C LEU A 48 15.09 1.03 6.59
N VAL A 49 16.42 1.00 6.65
CA VAL A 49 17.16 0.41 7.77
C VAL A 49 17.36 1.43 8.89
N VAL A 50 17.60 2.71 8.57
CA VAL A 50 18.13 3.68 9.54
C VAL A 50 17.22 4.84 9.90
N SER A 51 16.31 5.27 9.01
CA SER A 51 15.59 6.55 9.20
C SER A 51 14.09 6.50 8.93
N LEU A 52 13.59 5.66 8.02
CA LEU A 52 12.20 5.65 7.59
C LEU A 52 11.26 5.10 8.68
N LYS A 53 10.54 6.00 9.35
CA LYS A 53 9.61 5.72 10.44
C LYS A 53 8.19 5.54 9.95
N SER A 54 7.79 6.22 8.87
CA SER A 54 6.41 6.15 8.36
C SER A 54 6.29 6.13 6.84
N ILE A 55 5.32 5.38 6.36
CA ILE A 55 4.87 5.43 4.96
C ILE A 55 3.36 5.56 4.91
N GLU A 56 2.86 6.45 4.05
CA GLU A 56 1.45 6.65 3.77
C GLU A 56 1.18 6.47 2.28
N ILE A 57 0.21 5.62 1.96
CA ILE A 57 -0.18 5.30 0.60
C ILE A 57 -1.62 5.73 0.41
N ARG A 58 -1.83 6.73 -0.45
CA ARG A 58 -3.14 7.28 -0.74
C ARG A 58 -3.73 6.70 -2.01
N LYS A 59 -5.05 6.55 -2.00
CA LYS A 59 -5.86 5.99 -3.10
C LYS A 59 -5.32 4.63 -3.56
N PHE A 60 -5.03 3.77 -2.59
CA PHE A 60 -4.47 2.45 -2.83
C PHE A 60 -5.45 1.57 -3.62
N ASN A 61 -4.98 0.98 -4.72
CA ASN A 61 -5.80 0.20 -5.66
C ASN A 61 -5.52 -1.32 -5.66
N GLY A 62 -4.60 -1.83 -4.82
CA GLY A 62 -4.45 -3.28 -4.60
C GLY A 62 -3.05 -3.90 -4.77
N TYR A 63 -2.03 -3.16 -5.19
CA TYR A 63 -0.68 -3.73 -5.33
C TYR A 63 0.15 -3.62 -4.04
N LEU A 64 0.20 -4.73 -3.31
CA LEU A 64 0.83 -4.80 -2.00
C LEU A 64 2.34 -4.99 -2.02
N GLU A 65 2.96 -5.22 -3.19
CA GLU A 65 4.36 -5.66 -3.24
C GLU A 65 5.33 -4.63 -2.66
N MET A 66 5.06 -3.33 -2.90
CA MET A 66 5.81 -2.25 -2.27
C MET A 66 5.61 -2.23 -0.76
N VAL A 67 4.37 -2.41 -0.29
CA VAL A 67 4.06 -2.46 1.14
C VAL A 67 4.79 -3.63 1.80
N LYS A 68 4.80 -4.80 1.16
CA LYS A 68 5.52 -5.97 1.63
C LYS A 68 7.02 -5.72 1.68
N TYR A 69 7.60 -5.15 0.62
CA TYR A 69 9.03 -4.82 0.58
C TYR A 69 9.42 -3.89 1.74
N VAL A 70 8.64 -2.82 1.95
CA VAL A 70 8.87 -1.88 3.05
C VAL A 70 8.72 -2.56 4.41
N LEU A 71 7.73 -3.43 4.60
CA LEU A 71 7.57 -4.21 5.84
C LEU A 71 8.74 -5.17 6.09
N MET A 72 9.23 -5.85 5.03
CA MET A 72 10.31 -6.83 5.11
C MET A 72 11.68 -6.22 5.42
N HIS A 73 11.89 -4.95 5.07
CA HIS A 73 13.20 -4.30 5.18
C HIS A 73 13.23 -3.09 6.13
N GLY A 74 12.06 -2.52 6.46
CA GLY A 74 11.88 -1.36 7.32
C GLY A 74 12.17 -1.63 8.79
N ARG A 75 13.45 -1.63 9.21
CA ARG A 75 13.85 -1.98 10.59
C ARG A 75 13.43 -0.96 11.63
N VAL A 76 13.39 0.32 11.25
CA VAL A 76 12.98 1.42 12.13
C VAL A 76 11.55 1.88 11.86
N LEU A 77 10.82 1.15 11.00
CA LEU A 77 9.47 1.49 10.60
C LEU A 77 8.52 1.37 11.79
N GLN A 78 7.75 2.43 12.04
CA GLN A 78 6.79 2.53 13.14
C GLN A 78 5.36 2.45 12.61
N MET A 79 5.09 3.00 11.42
CA MET A 79 3.73 3.11 10.91
C MET A 79 3.62 2.96 9.40
N VAL A 80 2.63 2.18 8.98
CA VAL A 80 2.17 2.10 7.59
C VAL A 80 0.71 2.54 7.56
N ILE A 81 0.41 3.54 6.74
CA ILE A 81 -0.96 4.04 6.55
C ILE A 81 -1.38 3.71 5.11
N ILE A 82 -2.52 3.03 4.98
CA ILE A 82 -3.11 2.69 3.68
C ILE A 82 -4.49 3.33 3.61
N GLU A 83 -4.62 4.34 2.77
CA GLU A 83 -5.90 4.94 2.44
C GLU A 83 -6.45 4.27 1.17
N THR A 84 -7.45 3.42 1.34
CA THR A 84 -8.09 2.71 0.23
C THR A 84 -9.13 3.60 -0.42
N TYR A 85 -9.05 3.75 -1.75
CA TYR A 85 -10.05 4.46 -2.52
C TYR A 85 -10.95 3.46 -3.26
N TYR A 86 -12.27 3.66 -3.17
CA TYR A 86 -13.24 2.88 -3.93
C TYR A 86 -13.94 3.80 -4.95
N SER A 87 -13.59 3.71 -6.23
CA SER A 87 -14.44 4.30 -7.26
C SER A 87 -15.60 3.35 -7.55
N VAL A 88 -16.82 3.75 -7.19
CA VAL A 88 -18.03 3.08 -7.67
C VAL A 88 -18.12 3.29 -9.18
N ASP A 89 -18.06 2.21 -9.96
CA ASP A 89 -18.34 2.25 -11.40
C ASP A 89 -19.77 2.80 -11.60
N PRO A 90 -19.93 3.95 -12.30
CA PRO A 90 -21.25 4.53 -12.56
C PRO A 90 -22.19 3.61 -13.34
N THR A 91 -21.65 2.57 -13.98
CA THR A 91 -22.38 1.60 -14.80
C THR A 91 -22.83 0.35 -14.02
N ASP A 92 -22.45 0.19 -12.74
CA ASP A 92 -22.95 -0.92 -11.91
C ASP A 92 -24.48 -0.82 -11.79
N ARG A 93 -25.22 -1.80 -12.34
CA ARG A 93 -26.69 -1.85 -12.36
C ARG A 93 -27.34 -1.68 -10.98
N ARG A 94 -26.60 -1.95 -9.89
CA ARG A 94 -27.03 -1.74 -8.50
C ARG A 94 -27.08 -0.27 -8.07
N TYR A 95 -26.46 0.64 -8.84
CA TYR A 95 -26.43 2.09 -8.59
C TYR A 95 -27.82 2.74 -8.70
N ASN A 96 -28.70 2.23 -9.56
CA ASN A 96 -29.99 2.85 -9.87
C ASN A 96 -31.11 2.55 -8.87
N ASN A 97 -30.88 1.70 -7.86
CA ASN A 97 -31.93 1.32 -6.92
C ASN A 97 -31.98 2.29 -5.71
N LYS A 98 -32.80 3.35 -5.84
CA LYS A 98 -32.94 4.52 -4.94
C LYS A 98 -33.34 4.22 -3.46
N ARG A 99 -33.33 2.96 -3.01
CA ARG A 99 -33.73 2.55 -1.64
C ARG A 99 -32.62 1.91 -0.80
N TYR A 100 -31.39 1.83 -1.29
CA TYR A 100 -30.27 1.24 -0.52
C TYR A 100 -29.26 2.31 -0.09
N ASN A 101 -28.85 2.26 1.18
CA ASN A 101 -27.97 3.24 1.81
C ASN A 101 -26.53 3.11 1.25
N LYS A 102 -26.23 3.80 0.13
CA LYS A 102 -24.98 3.78 -0.65
C LYS A 102 -23.72 3.80 0.24
N LYS A 103 -23.68 4.71 1.22
CA LYS A 103 -22.58 4.87 2.18
C LYS A 103 -22.29 3.60 2.98
N ASN A 104 -23.33 2.82 3.32
CA ASN A 104 -23.19 1.60 4.10
C ASN A 104 -22.59 0.44 3.27
N ILE A 105 -22.89 0.35 1.97
CA ILE A 105 -22.32 -0.68 1.09
C ILE A 105 -20.85 -0.39 0.81
N GLU A 106 -20.53 0.87 0.53
CA GLU A 106 -19.17 1.33 0.28
C GLU A 106 -18.27 1.10 1.51
N ALA A 107 -18.74 1.50 2.69
CA ALA A 107 -18.06 1.22 3.96
C ALA A 107 -17.83 -0.29 4.18
N LYS A 108 -18.83 -1.13 3.92
CA LYS A 108 -18.69 -2.61 4.03
C LYS A 108 -17.67 -3.18 3.05
N ARG A 109 -17.60 -2.66 1.82
CA ARG A 109 -16.63 -3.09 0.80
C ARG A 109 -15.21 -2.66 1.17
N VAL A 110 -15.04 -1.42 1.61
CA VAL A 110 -13.76 -0.90 2.12
C VAL A 110 -13.30 -1.72 3.33
N GLU A 111 -14.20 -2.02 4.28
CA GLU A 111 -13.86 -2.85 5.43
C GLU A 111 -13.45 -4.28 5.01
N ALA A 112 -14.17 -4.89 4.06
CA ALA A 112 -13.82 -6.21 3.53
C ALA A 112 -12.46 -6.20 2.81
N LEU A 113 -12.18 -5.15 2.03
CA LEU A 113 -10.89 -4.95 1.38
C LEU A 113 -9.78 -4.81 2.42
N ASN A 114 -9.93 -3.92 3.40
CA ASN A 114 -8.97 -3.70 4.48
C ASN A 114 -8.67 -5.00 5.26
N LYS A 115 -9.70 -5.80 5.55
CA LYS A 115 -9.54 -7.13 6.17
C LYS A 115 -8.75 -8.09 5.29
N SER A 116 -9.01 -8.11 3.98
CA SER A 116 -8.27 -8.93 3.01
C SER A 116 -6.80 -8.51 2.94
N LEU A 117 -6.53 -7.21 2.80
CA LEU A 117 -5.17 -6.66 2.76
C LEU A 117 -4.40 -6.99 4.04
N MET A 118 -5.02 -6.83 5.21
CA MET A 118 -4.38 -7.20 6.48
C MET A 118 -4.06 -8.68 6.59
N THR A 119 -4.90 -9.54 6.04
CA THR A 119 -4.65 -10.98 6.04
C THR A 119 -3.38 -11.30 5.24
N ILE A 120 -3.21 -10.66 4.08
CA ILE A 120 -2.02 -10.81 3.24
C ILE A 120 -0.77 -10.24 3.92
N LEU A 121 -0.87 -9.02 4.47
CA LEU A 121 0.28 -8.34 5.08
C LEU A 121 0.77 -9.04 6.36
N ARG A 122 -0.11 -9.69 7.11
CA ARG A 122 0.27 -10.52 8.27
C ARG A 122 1.07 -11.77 7.92
N GLN A 123 0.95 -12.26 6.69
CA GLN A 123 1.76 -13.38 6.20
C GLN A 123 3.15 -12.94 5.74
N THR A 124 3.40 -11.63 5.67
CA THR A 124 4.70 -11.08 5.28
C THR A 124 5.59 -10.95 6.51
N PRO A 125 6.89 -11.33 6.45
CA PRO A 125 7.84 -11.06 7.53
C PRO A 125 8.01 -9.56 7.75
N TRP A 126 7.93 -9.09 9.00
CA TRP A 126 8.13 -7.68 9.34
C TRP A 126 9.49 -7.50 10.01
N ALA A 127 10.30 -6.58 9.51
CA ALA A 127 11.61 -6.25 10.07
C ALA A 127 11.49 -5.51 11.42
N SER A 128 10.42 -4.72 11.59
CA SER A 128 10.13 -3.98 12.82
C SER A 128 9.00 -4.63 13.60
N ALA A 129 9.30 -5.12 14.80
CA ALA A 129 8.33 -5.74 15.70
C ALA A 129 7.28 -4.76 16.24
N GLY A 130 7.58 -3.46 16.24
CA GLY A 130 6.69 -2.39 16.73
C GLY A 130 5.87 -1.70 15.64
N CYS A 131 6.03 -2.10 14.37
CA CYS A 131 5.34 -1.47 13.26
C CYS A 131 3.82 -1.70 13.34
N VAL A 132 3.03 -0.64 13.10
CA VAL A 132 1.57 -0.70 13.08
C VAL A 132 1.05 -0.36 11.69
N ILE A 133 0.11 -1.16 11.19
CA ILE A 133 -0.63 -0.87 9.95
C ILE A 133 -1.98 -0.24 10.32
N LYS A 134 -2.28 0.92 9.74
CA LYS A 134 -3.56 1.61 9.86
C LYS A 134 -4.21 1.74 8.48
N PHE A 135 -5.51 1.51 8.42
CA PHE A 135 -6.31 1.80 7.23
C PHE A 135 -7.11 3.06 7.47
N LEU A 136 -7.09 3.93 6.47
CA LEU A 136 -7.99 5.09 6.40
C LEU A 136 -9.06 4.79 5.35
N SER A 137 -10.30 5.12 5.69
CA SER A 137 -11.42 5.12 4.75
C SER A 137 -11.70 6.56 4.35
N SER A 138 -11.49 6.90 3.08
CA SER A 138 -11.97 8.15 2.47
C SER A 138 -13.46 8.07 2.14
#